data_AF-A0A124H5V4-F1
#
_entry.id   AF-A0A124H5V4-F1
#
_cell.length_a   1.000
_cell.length_b   1.000
_cell.length_c   1.000
_cell.angle_alpha   90.00
_cell.angle_beta   90.00
_cell.angle_gamma   90.00
#
_symmetry.space_group_name_H-M   'P 1'
#
loop_
_entity.id
_entity.type
_entity.pdbx_description
1 polymer ?
#
loop_
_entity_poly.entity_id
_entity_poly.type
_entity_poly.pdbx_seq_one_letter_code
_entity_poly.pdbx_strand_id
1 'polypeptide(L)'
;MVHTIETSPELLTLMSETVQAAMQTPLEEKIIALGRCLGRGVRDETMVDAEFIYVRGLAEIEATEVKVMQVLDQPTGLTPEGYAEAHWPGWRRPEILSELPGFGAVLDASIARLTSAGMVKDDGIGRLPPDDGSDTEMWILTDFGKKCLSLLRAVTSNNP
;
A
#
# COMPACT_ATOMS: atom_id res chain seq x y z
N MET A 1 6.93 -25.52 -22.41
CA MET A 1 5.63 -25.53 -23.11
C MET A 1 4.97 -24.21 -22.73
N VAL A 2 4.58 -23.35 -23.67
CA VAL A 2 3.98 -22.05 -23.32
C VAL A 2 2.51 -22.29 -23.03
N HIS A 3 2.10 -22.20 -21.76
CA HIS A 3 0.69 -22.24 -21.39
C HIS A 3 0.05 -20.91 -21.79
N THR A 4 -1.00 -20.98 -22.61
CA THR A 4 -1.83 -19.82 -22.95
C THR A 4 -2.90 -19.65 -21.86
N ILE A 5 -3.45 -18.43 -21.72
CA ILE A 5 -4.53 -18.11 -20.76
C ILE A 5 -5.72 -19.09 -20.89
N GLU A 6 -5.98 -19.58 -22.09
CA GLU A 6 -7.05 -20.54 -22.38
C GLU A 6 -6.79 -21.96 -21.81
N THR A 7 -5.54 -22.26 -21.47
CA THR A 7 -5.09 -23.58 -21.02
C THR A 7 -4.69 -23.65 -19.54
N SER A 8 -4.65 -22.51 -18.84
CA SER A 8 -4.38 -22.43 -17.40
C SER A 8 -5.57 -21.79 -16.67
N PRO A 9 -6.31 -22.57 -15.85
CA PRO A 9 -7.38 -22.04 -15.01
C PRO A 9 -6.94 -20.91 -14.07
N GLU A 10 -5.70 -20.96 -13.60
CA GLU A 10 -5.11 -19.99 -12.68
C GLU A 10 -4.89 -18.65 -13.40
N LEU A 11 -4.32 -18.67 -14.61
CA LEU A 11 -4.17 -17.47 -15.44
C LEU A 11 -5.51 -16.87 -15.86
N LEU A 12 -6.50 -17.70 -16.17
CA LEU A 12 -7.85 -17.24 -16.48
C LEU A 12 -8.48 -16.53 -15.28
N THR A 13 -8.28 -17.08 -14.09
CA THR A 13 -8.77 -16.49 -12.84
C THR A 13 -8.05 -15.18 -12.52
N LEU A 14 -6.72 -15.12 -12.70
CA LEU A 14 -5.93 -13.90 -12.52
C LEU A 14 -6.41 -12.80 -13.46
N MET A 15 -6.63 -13.15 -14.73
CA MET A 15 -7.17 -12.22 -15.73
C MET A 15 -8.56 -11.71 -15.33
N SER A 16 -9.45 -12.60 -14.90
CA SER A 16 -10.82 -12.23 -14.49
C SER A 16 -10.80 -11.27 -13.30
N GLU A 17 -10.07 -11.58 -12.23
CA GLU A 17 -9.95 -10.72 -11.05
C GLU A 17 -9.32 -9.36 -11.41
N THR A 18 -8.28 -9.36 -12.24
CA THR A 18 -7.62 -8.13 -12.70
C THR A 18 -8.59 -7.23 -13.45
N VAL A 19 -9.35 -7.78 -14.41
CA VAL A 19 -10.31 -7.01 -15.21
C VAL A 19 -11.44 -6.48 -14.34
N GLN A 20 -11.97 -7.29 -13.42
CA GLN A 20 -13.03 -6.85 -12.50
C GLN A 20 -12.55 -5.69 -11.61
N ALA A 21 -11.35 -5.80 -11.01
CA ALA A 21 -10.78 -4.74 -10.20
C ALA A 21 -10.53 -3.46 -10.99
N ALA A 22 -10.08 -3.57 -12.26
CA ALA A 22 -9.86 -2.43 -13.14
C ALA A 22 -11.17 -1.73 -13.53
N MET A 23 -12.26 -2.48 -13.73
CA MET A 23 -13.58 -1.91 -14.04
C MET A 23 -14.23 -1.17 -12.87
N GLN A 24 -13.82 -1.48 -11.63
CA GLN A 24 -14.41 -0.94 -10.41
C GLN A 24 -13.73 0.34 -9.91
N THR A 25 -12.63 0.77 -10.52
CA THR A 25 -11.86 1.92 -10.05
C THR A 25 -11.74 3.01 -11.11
N PRO A 26 -11.86 4.29 -10.73
CA PRO A 26 -11.55 5.40 -11.61
C PRO A 26 -10.05 5.76 -11.62
N LEU A 27 -9.22 5.11 -10.80
CA LEU A 27 -7.80 5.42 -10.68
C LEU A 27 -7.00 4.82 -11.82
N GLU A 28 -6.53 5.66 -12.74
CA GLU A 28 -5.74 5.25 -13.90
C GLU A 28 -4.46 4.51 -13.50
N GLU A 29 -3.79 4.97 -12.44
CA GLU A 29 -2.61 4.32 -11.88
C GLU A 29 -2.89 2.90 -11.37
N LYS A 30 -4.08 2.66 -10.82
CA LYS A 30 -4.51 1.33 -10.36
C LYS A 30 -4.79 0.42 -11.55
N ILE A 31 -5.46 0.91 -12.59
CA ILE A 31 -5.71 0.15 -13.83
C ILE A 31 -4.38 -0.30 -14.46
N ILE A 32 -3.41 0.59 -14.57
CA ILE A 32 -2.11 0.28 -15.16
C ILE A 32 -1.30 -0.66 -14.25
N ALA A 33 -1.33 -0.47 -12.94
CA ALA A 33 -0.69 -1.37 -11.97
C ALA A 33 -1.26 -2.79 -12.07
N LEU A 34 -2.58 -2.93 -12.15
CA LEU A 34 -3.29 -4.20 -12.34
C LEU A 34 -2.88 -4.87 -13.66
N GLY A 35 -2.87 -4.13 -14.77
CA GLY A 35 -2.42 -4.65 -16.07
C GLY A 35 -0.96 -5.15 -16.05
N ARG A 36 -0.09 -4.48 -15.29
CA ARG A 36 1.31 -4.94 -15.09
C ARG A 36 1.39 -6.22 -14.28
N CYS A 37 0.55 -6.41 -13.27
CA CYS A 37 0.50 -7.65 -12.49
C CYS A 37 0.08 -8.82 -13.38
N LEU A 38 -1.01 -8.65 -14.14
CA LEU A 38 -1.45 -9.64 -15.12
C LEU A 38 -0.35 -9.95 -16.15
N GLY A 39 0.30 -8.91 -16.70
CA GLY A 39 1.38 -9.09 -17.67
C GLY A 39 2.60 -9.83 -17.11
N ARG A 40 2.87 -9.76 -15.80
CA ARG A 40 3.93 -10.55 -15.16
C ARG A 40 3.50 -12.01 -14.99
N GLY A 41 2.28 -12.26 -14.49
CA GLY A 41 1.74 -13.61 -14.33
C GLY A 41 1.66 -14.38 -15.66
N VAL A 42 1.24 -13.71 -16.74
CA VAL A 42 1.19 -14.31 -18.09
C VAL A 42 2.59 -14.66 -18.64
N ARG A 43 3.63 -13.91 -18.25
CA ARG A 43 5.01 -14.16 -18.73
C ARG A 43 5.75 -15.21 -17.90
N ASP A 44 5.39 -15.36 -16.64
CA ASP A 44 6.00 -16.29 -15.70
C ASP A 44 4.94 -16.95 -14.84
N GLU A 45 4.60 -18.20 -15.17
CA GLU A 45 3.58 -18.97 -14.48
C GLU A 45 3.92 -19.19 -13.00
N THR A 46 5.21 -19.25 -12.65
CA THR A 46 5.64 -19.42 -11.26
C THR A 46 5.35 -18.19 -10.40
N MET A 47 5.05 -17.05 -11.02
CA MET A 47 4.70 -15.80 -10.36
C MET A 47 3.18 -15.62 -10.21
N VAL A 48 2.34 -16.47 -10.80
CA VAL A 48 0.87 -16.27 -10.83
C VAL A 48 0.28 -16.09 -9.43
N ASP A 49 0.66 -16.95 -8.47
CA ASP A 49 0.20 -16.85 -7.09
C ASP A 49 0.63 -15.54 -6.42
N ALA A 50 1.86 -15.08 -6.69
CA ALA A 50 2.34 -13.80 -6.18
C ALA A 50 1.57 -12.63 -6.80
N GLU A 51 1.29 -12.68 -8.10
CA GLU A 51 0.52 -11.65 -8.79
C GLU A 51 -0.95 -11.61 -8.34
N PHE A 52 -1.54 -12.75 -7.94
CA PHE A 52 -2.86 -12.77 -7.30
C PHE A 52 -2.90 -11.93 -6.02
N ILE A 53 -1.88 -12.05 -5.17
CA ILE A 53 -1.79 -11.29 -3.92
C ILE A 53 -1.73 -9.79 -4.22
N TYR A 54 -0.95 -9.38 -5.24
CA TYR A 54 -0.88 -7.97 -5.65
C TYR A 54 -2.17 -7.48 -6.29
N VAL A 55 -2.84 -8.27 -7.13
CA VAL A 55 -4.13 -7.89 -7.74
C VAL A 55 -5.18 -7.66 -6.67
N ARG A 56 -5.29 -8.57 -5.69
CA ARG A 56 -6.24 -8.43 -4.57
C ARG A 56 -5.92 -7.25 -3.68
N GLY A 57 -4.65 -7.05 -3.34
CA GLY A 57 -4.22 -5.87 -2.59
C GLY A 57 -4.60 -4.59 -3.33
N LEU A 58 -4.19 -4.46 -4.60
CA LEU A 58 -4.52 -3.28 -5.41
C LEU A 58 -6.02 -3.05 -5.52
N ALA A 59 -6.83 -4.12 -5.63
CA ALA A 59 -8.29 -4.03 -5.71
C ALA A 59 -8.92 -3.34 -4.49
N GLU A 60 -8.33 -3.46 -3.30
CA GLU A 60 -8.86 -2.85 -2.06
C GLU A 60 -8.42 -1.39 -1.83
N ILE A 61 -7.45 -0.88 -2.60
CA ILE A 61 -6.93 0.47 -2.43
C ILE A 61 -7.82 1.49 -3.15
N GLU A 62 -8.28 2.53 -2.44
CA GLU A 62 -8.90 3.72 -3.04
C GLU A 62 -7.99 4.95 -2.93
N ALA A 63 -8.42 6.06 -3.55
CA ALA A 63 -7.62 7.28 -3.67
C ALA A 63 -7.17 7.85 -2.31
N THR A 64 -8.00 7.67 -1.29
CA THR A 64 -7.74 8.12 0.08
C THR A 64 -6.60 7.31 0.69
N GLU A 65 -6.63 5.99 0.56
CA GLU A 65 -5.60 5.09 1.05
C GLU A 65 -4.27 5.32 0.33
N VAL A 66 -4.28 5.59 -0.98
CA VAL A 66 -3.04 5.96 -1.71
C VAL A 66 -2.35 7.14 -1.04
N LYS A 67 -3.09 8.19 -0.67
CA LYS A 67 -2.53 9.39 -0.01
C LYS A 67 -1.94 9.05 1.36
N VAL A 68 -2.63 8.24 2.15
CA VAL A 68 -2.11 7.77 3.44
C VAL A 68 -0.82 6.96 3.24
N MET A 69 -0.82 6.00 2.31
CA MET A 69 0.37 5.21 1.99
C MET A 69 1.53 6.09 1.51
N GLN A 70 1.26 7.15 0.75
CA GLN A 70 2.30 8.09 0.30
C GLN A 70 2.97 8.83 1.45
N VAL A 71 2.23 9.20 2.50
CA VAL A 71 2.76 9.78 3.73
C VAL A 71 3.58 8.74 4.49
N LEU A 72 3.03 7.54 4.70
CA LEU A 72 3.69 6.47 5.45
C LEU A 72 4.99 5.96 4.79
N ASP A 73 5.17 6.19 3.49
CA ASP A 73 6.39 5.87 2.75
C ASP A 73 7.47 6.97 2.84
N GLN A 74 7.11 8.17 3.29
CA GLN A 74 8.10 9.21 3.54
C GLN A 74 8.97 8.86 4.75
N PRO A 75 10.27 9.24 4.74
CA PRO A 75 11.08 9.21 5.94
C PRO A 75 10.41 10.03 7.04
N THR A 76 10.30 9.49 8.25
CA THR A 76 9.88 10.25 9.41
C THR A 76 10.98 11.26 9.76
N GLY A 77 10.60 12.52 9.98
CA GLY A 77 11.50 13.66 10.03
C GLY A 77 12.56 13.62 11.14
N LEU A 78 13.74 14.15 10.79
CA LEU A 78 14.96 14.32 11.59
C LEU A 78 14.72 15.06 12.92
N THR A 79 15.34 14.59 14.00
CA THR A 79 15.46 15.33 15.27
C THR A 79 16.12 16.70 15.04
N PRO A 80 15.66 17.77 15.74
CA PRO A 80 16.51 18.93 15.99
C PRO A 80 17.87 18.46 16.55
N GLU A 81 18.95 19.01 16.00
CA GLU A 81 20.34 18.65 16.30
C GLU A 81 20.59 18.45 17.81
N GLY A 82 20.97 17.24 18.23
CA GLY A 82 21.53 17.02 19.57
C GLY A 82 21.17 15.73 20.31
N TYR A 83 20.12 15.00 19.90
CA TYR A 83 19.74 13.74 20.55
C TYR A 83 19.89 12.56 19.59
N ALA A 84 20.87 11.70 19.84
CA ALA A 84 21.00 10.38 19.23
C ALA A 84 19.98 9.39 19.84
N GLU A 85 18.72 9.79 19.94
CA GLU A 85 17.65 8.86 20.30
C GLU A 85 17.33 8.03 19.07
N ALA A 86 17.38 6.71 19.24
CA ALA A 86 17.02 5.74 18.23
C ALA A 86 15.65 6.12 17.64
N HIS A 87 15.66 6.67 16.43
CA HIS A 87 14.45 7.11 15.77
C HIS A 87 13.63 5.87 15.45
N TRP A 88 12.59 5.64 16.25
CA TRP A 88 11.72 4.51 16.03
C TRP A 88 10.92 4.76 14.74
N PRO A 89 10.90 3.81 13.80
CA PRO A 89 10.15 4.01 12.57
C PRO A 89 8.65 4.12 12.90
N GLY A 90 7.96 4.99 12.16
CA GLY A 90 6.50 5.10 12.17
C GLY A 90 5.96 6.52 12.28
N TRP A 91 4.78 6.69 11.72
CA TRP A 91 4.03 7.94 11.73
C TRP A 91 2.94 7.88 12.79
N ARG A 92 2.84 8.93 13.61
CA ARG A 92 1.76 9.13 14.56
C ARG A 92 0.57 9.81 13.89
N ARG A 93 -0.61 9.68 14.52
CA ARG A 93 -1.84 10.34 14.05
C ARG A 93 -1.67 11.85 13.82
N PRO A 94 -1.12 12.64 14.76
CA PRO A 94 -1.01 14.08 14.56
C PRO A 94 -0.11 14.43 13.37
N GLU A 95 0.93 13.64 13.13
CA GLU A 95 1.90 13.83 12.04
C GLU A 95 1.27 13.51 10.68
N ILE A 96 0.47 12.44 10.59
CA ILE A 96 -0.28 12.13 9.36
C ILE A 96 -1.29 13.24 9.07
N LEU A 97 -1.97 13.76 10.09
CA LEU A 97 -2.96 14.83 9.92
C LEU A 97 -2.31 16.18 9.58
N SER A 98 -1.06 16.43 9.97
CA SER A 98 -0.33 17.61 9.50
C SER A 98 0.04 17.53 8.03
N GLU A 99 0.38 16.33 7.52
CA GLU A 99 0.66 16.10 6.10
C GLU A 99 -0.63 16.03 5.25
N LEU A 100 -1.74 15.61 5.84
CA LEU A 100 -3.04 15.48 5.18
C LEU A 100 -4.13 16.31 5.89
N PRO A 101 -4.08 17.66 5.80
CA PRO A 101 -5.13 18.50 6.37
C PRO A 101 -6.50 18.14 5.80
N GLY A 102 -7.46 17.84 6.67
CA GLY A 102 -8.83 17.43 6.30
C GLY A 102 -9.08 15.92 6.29
N PHE A 103 -8.06 15.08 6.54
CA PHE A 103 -8.23 13.62 6.63
C PHE A 103 -8.82 13.15 7.98
N GLY A 104 -9.02 14.04 8.95
CA GLY A 104 -9.43 13.67 10.31
C GLY A 104 -10.67 12.78 10.39
N ALA A 105 -11.66 12.99 9.50
CA ALA A 105 -12.89 12.20 9.49
C ALA A 105 -12.73 10.80 8.87
N VAL A 106 -11.67 10.55 8.09
CA VAL A 106 -11.50 9.32 7.30
C VAL A 106 -10.22 8.56 7.63
N LEU A 107 -9.30 9.16 8.39
CA LEU A 107 -7.99 8.58 8.67
C LEU A 107 -8.11 7.22 9.37
N ASP A 108 -8.94 7.11 10.41
CA ASP A 108 -9.13 5.85 11.16
C ASP A 108 -9.65 4.73 10.27
N ALA A 109 -10.67 5.02 9.45
CA ALA A 109 -11.22 4.05 8.51
C ALA A 109 -10.18 3.63 7.46
N SER A 110 -9.36 4.57 6.99
CA SER A 110 -8.30 4.32 6.00
C SER A 110 -7.19 3.45 6.58
N ILE A 111 -6.72 3.75 7.80
CA ILE A 111 -5.71 2.95 8.51
C ILE A 111 -6.25 1.56 8.82
N ALA A 112 -7.49 1.45 9.29
CA ALA A 112 -8.11 0.17 9.59
C ALA A 112 -8.20 -0.71 8.32
N ARG A 113 -8.62 -0.14 7.19
CA ARG A 113 -8.68 -0.84 5.90
C ARG A 113 -7.30 -1.27 5.41
N LEU A 114 -6.32 -0.36 5.45
CA LEU A 114 -4.94 -0.68 5.07
C LEU A 114 -4.32 -1.74 5.98
N THR A 115 -4.68 -1.75 7.27
CA THR A 115 -4.24 -2.76 8.22
C THR A 115 -4.91 -4.11 7.95
N SER A 116 -6.22 -4.15 7.66
CA SER A 116 -6.92 -5.39 7.29
C SER A 116 -6.40 -5.98 5.98
N ALA A 117 -5.97 -5.12 5.05
CA ALA A 117 -5.34 -5.53 3.80
C ALA A 117 -3.85 -5.93 3.96
N GLY A 118 -3.29 -5.85 5.17
CA GLY A 118 -1.88 -6.17 5.46
C GLY A 118 -0.87 -5.18 4.87
N MET A 119 -1.30 -4.00 4.45
CA MET A 119 -0.45 -2.96 3.85
C MET A 119 0.18 -2.03 4.89
N VAL A 120 -0.50 -1.86 6.02
CA VAL A 120 -0.05 -1.06 7.16
C VAL A 120 0.00 -1.95 8.40
N LYS A 121 0.95 -1.68 9.28
CA LYS A 121 0.97 -2.23 10.64
C LYS A 121 1.24 -1.13 11.65
N ASP A 122 0.73 -1.33 12.87
CA ASP A 122 1.11 -0.52 14.02
C ASP A 122 2.37 -1.10 14.67
N ASP A 123 3.48 -0.39 14.50
CA ASP A 123 4.78 -0.73 15.10
C ASP A 123 4.91 -0.20 16.55
N GLY A 124 3.89 0.51 17.02
CA GLY A 124 3.73 1.00 18.39
C GLY A 124 3.31 -0.07 19.40
N ILE A 125 2.74 -1.18 18.92
CA ILE A 125 2.28 -2.28 19.79
C ILE A 125 3.47 -2.85 20.58
N GLY A 126 3.33 -2.83 21.92
CA GLY A 126 4.36 -3.33 22.83
C GLY A 126 5.43 -2.30 23.21
N ARG A 127 5.32 -1.06 22.72
CA ARG A 127 6.16 0.06 23.19
C ARG A 127 5.63 0.60 24.51
N LEU A 128 6.55 1.07 25.36
CA LEU A 128 6.16 1.79 26.57
C LEU A 128 5.52 3.13 26.17
N PRO A 129 4.41 3.52 26.82
CA PRO A 129 3.81 4.82 26.56
C PRO A 129 4.81 5.92 26.91
N PRO A 130 4.89 6.98 26.09
CA PRO A 130 5.71 8.14 26.41
C PRO A 130 5.19 8.81 27.69
N ASP A 131 6.11 9.45 28.43
CA ASP A 131 5.83 10.10 29.73
C ASP A 131 4.77 11.23 29.63
N ASP A 132 4.52 11.74 28.43
CA ASP A 132 3.52 12.77 28.14
C ASP A 132 2.09 12.23 27.98
N GLY A 133 1.90 10.90 28.04
CA GLY A 133 0.62 10.24 27.88
C GLY A 133 0.07 10.27 26.45
N SER A 134 0.90 10.59 25.45
CA SER A 134 0.50 10.53 24.04
C SER A 134 0.31 9.10 23.55
N ASP A 135 -0.55 8.94 22.53
CA ASP A 135 -0.84 7.64 21.93
C ASP A 135 0.44 6.97 21.40
N THR A 136 0.56 5.68 21.67
CA THR A 136 1.70 4.85 21.24
C THR A 136 1.62 4.42 19.78
N GLU A 137 0.50 4.67 19.11
CA GLU A 137 0.24 4.22 17.74
C GLU A 137 1.26 4.80 16.76
N MET A 138 1.96 3.92 16.05
CA MET A 138 3.05 4.27 15.13
C MET A 138 2.89 3.45 13.86
N TRP A 139 2.27 4.02 12.84
CA TRP A 139 1.96 3.28 11.61
C TRP A 139 3.12 3.30 10.62
N ILE A 140 3.40 2.14 10.03
CA ILE A 140 4.35 1.99 8.93
C ILE A 140 3.75 1.15 7.80
N LEU A 141 4.24 1.36 6.58
CA LEU A 141 3.99 0.42 5.48
C LEU A 141 4.72 -0.90 5.72
N THR A 142 4.03 -2.01 5.49
CA THR A 142 4.65 -3.32 5.31
C THR A 142 5.40 -3.38 3.97
N ASP A 143 6.23 -4.39 3.77
CA ASP A 143 6.89 -4.60 2.47
C ASP A 143 5.87 -4.82 1.35
N PHE A 144 4.75 -5.47 1.67
CA PHE A 144 3.62 -5.62 0.77
C PHE A 144 2.99 -4.26 0.41
N GLY A 145 2.70 -3.42 1.41
CA GLY A 145 2.18 -2.07 1.20
C GLY A 145 3.12 -1.21 0.34
N LYS A 146 4.43 -1.23 0.62
CA LYS A 146 5.45 -0.55 -0.19
C LYS A 146 5.45 -1.03 -1.64
N LYS A 147 5.32 -2.34 -1.86
CA LYS A 147 5.28 -2.92 -3.20
C LYS A 147 4.03 -2.49 -3.97
N CYS A 148 2.86 -2.49 -3.34
CA CYS A 148 1.62 -1.98 -3.93
C CYS A 148 1.74 -0.49 -4.28
N LEU A 149 2.28 0.33 -3.37
CA LEU A 149 2.49 1.76 -3.62
C LEU A 149 3.47 2.00 -4.78
N SER A 150 4.55 1.22 -4.86
CA SER A 150 5.52 1.28 -5.94
C SER A 150 4.89 0.96 -7.30
N LEU A 151 4.00 -0.04 -7.37
CA LEU A 151 3.27 -0.38 -8.58
C LEU A 151 2.38 0.76 -9.08
N LEU A 152 1.70 1.45 -8.16
CA LEU A 152 0.87 2.62 -8.45
C LEU A 152 1.72 3.80 -8.95
N ARG A 153 2.84 4.12 -8.28
CA ARG A 153 3.71 5.27 -8.63
C ARG A 153 4.45 5.10 -9.94
N ALA A 154 4.81 3.88 -10.32
CA ALA A 154 5.54 3.60 -11.57
C ALA A 154 4.72 3.98 -12.83
N VAL A 155 3.50 4.47 -12.67
CA VAL A 155 2.65 5.04 -13.72
C VAL A 155 2.86 6.55 -13.82
N THR A 156 2.84 7.25 -12.67
CA THR A 156 2.96 8.72 -12.59
C THR A 156 4.30 9.22 -13.08
N SER A 157 5.39 8.45 -12.92
CA SER A 157 6.73 8.83 -13.40
C SER A 157 6.92 8.75 -14.92
N ASN A 158 5.95 8.19 -15.66
CA ASN A 158 6.03 8.01 -17.13
C ASN A 158 5.20 9.03 -17.93
N ASN A 159 4.54 9.99 -17.27
CA ASN A 159 3.87 11.13 -17.91
C ASN A 159 4.60 12.43 -17.55
N PRO A 160 5.50 12.95 -18.42
CA PRO A 160 6.06 14.29 -18.29
C PRO A 160 5.04 15.40 -18.59
#